data_AF-A0A061A7J3-F1
#
_entry.id   AF-A0A061A7J3-F1
#
_cell.length_a   1.000
_cell.length_b   1.000
_cell.length_c   1.000
_cell.angle_alpha   90.00
_cell.angle_beta   90.00
_cell.angle_gamma   90.00
#
_symmetry.space_group_name_H-M   'P 1'
#
loop_
_entity.id
_entity.type
_entity.pdbx_description
1 polymer ?
#
loop_
_entity_poly.entity_id
_entity_poly.type
_entity_poly.pdbx_seq_one_letter_code
_entity_poly.pdbx_strand_id
1 'polypeptide(L)'
;MEQLANPTTWINAATQIFFSLGLGFGSLIAFASYNQYNNNFEKQAIVVSTVNSSTSIFASIVTFSIYGFKATFNYESCLERVRLLLLNTFDLAEDTISLENVNHWIAELNRTHTEQFASLGGRLETCDLEAELDTAVEGTGLAFIVYSEAIKNMPVSQLWSVLYFIMLLLLGMGSMLGNVIAVITPLSDLKFISHYMSTKTLNGERE
;
A
#
# COMPACT_ATOMS: atom_id res chain seq x y z
N MET A 1 22.55 -11.21 -4.06
CA MET A 1 23.42 -11.12 -2.86
C MET A 1 23.80 -9.69 -2.51
N GLU A 2 23.89 -8.78 -3.47
CA GLU A 2 24.26 -7.37 -3.23
C GLU A 2 23.33 -6.67 -2.22
N GLN A 3 22.01 -6.86 -2.33
CA GLN A 3 21.04 -6.26 -1.41
C GLN A 3 21.15 -6.76 0.05
N LEU A 4 21.58 -8.01 0.26
CA LEU A 4 21.76 -8.58 1.61
C LEU A 4 23.08 -8.12 2.25
N ALA A 5 24.07 -7.74 1.43
CA ALA A 5 25.33 -7.18 1.89
C ALA A 5 25.22 -5.69 2.28
N ASN A 6 24.16 -5.01 1.85
CA ASN A 6 23.91 -3.62 2.17
C ASN A 6 23.42 -3.47 3.63
N PRO A 7 24.13 -2.74 4.51
CA PRO A 7 23.74 -2.57 5.91
C PRO A 7 22.40 -1.82 6.07
N THR A 8 22.06 -0.92 5.13
CA THR A 8 20.80 -0.17 5.18
C THR A 8 19.58 -1.08 5.08
N THR A 9 19.68 -2.19 4.35
CA THR A 9 18.61 -3.20 4.25
C THR A 9 18.24 -3.76 5.63
N TRP A 10 19.24 -4.06 6.46
CA TRP A 10 19.03 -4.60 7.80
C TRP A 10 18.52 -3.56 8.80
N ILE A 11 19.00 -2.32 8.68
CA ILE A 11 18.49 -1.20 9.48
C ILE A 11 16.99 -0.99 9.19
N ASN A 12 16.61 -0.91 7.91
CA ASN A 12 15.22 -0.74 7.51
C ASN A 12 14.35 -1.91 7.98
N ALA A 13 14.83 -3.15 7.84
CA ALA A 13 14.12 -4.34 8.31
C ALA A 13 13.89 -4.31 9.83
N ALA A 14 14.92 -3.97 10.62
CA ALA A 14 14.81 -3.86 12.06
C ALA A 14 13.83 -2.74 12.46
N THR A 15 13.97 -1.56 11.86
CA THR A 15 13.07 -0.42 12.08
C THR A 15 11.62 -0.77 11.77
N GLN A 16 11.38 -1.50 10.68
CA GLN A 16 10.04 -1.95 10.31
C GLN A 16 9.41 -2.86 11.37
N ILE A 17 10.18 -3.76 11.98
CA ILE A 17 9.67 -4.62 13.07
C ILE A 17 9.31 -3.80 14.31
N PHE A 18 10.13 -2.81 14.68
CA PHE A 18 9.86 -1.93 15.81
C PHE A 18 8.57 -1.11 15.60
N PHE A 19 8.39 -0.52 14.42
CA PHE A 19 7.18 0.21 14.08
C PHE A 19 5.95 -0.72 13.95
N SER A 20 6.10 -1.89 13.34
CA SER A 20 5.02 -2.87 13.15
C SER A 20 4.47 -3.39 14.48
N LEU A 21 5.34 -3.70 15.43
CA LEU A 21 4.94 -4.18 16.76
C LEU A 21 4.65 -3.04 17.75
N GLY A 22 4.98 -1.79 17.42
CA GLY A 22 4.86 -0.65 18.33
C GLY A 22 5.80 -0.74 19.55
N LEU A 23 6.99 -1.33 19.37
CA LEU A 23 7.96 -1.47 20.46
C LEU A 23 8.56 -0.10 20.83
N GLY A 24 8.67 0.17 22.14
CA GLY A 24 9.25 1.41 22.65
C GLY A 24 8.30 2.62 22.71
N PHE A 25 7.05 2.48 22.23
CA PHE A 25 6.05 3.56 22.31
C PHE A 25 5.33 3.66 23.66
N GLY A 26 5.45 2.65 24.53
CA GLY A 26 4.78 2.62 25.84
C GLY A 26 3.34 2.10 25.82
N SER A 27 2.70 1.99 24.66
CA SER A 27 1.34 1.46 24.49
C SER A 27 1.20 0.04 25.03
N LEU A 28 2.11 -0.87 24.65
CA LEU A 28 2.09 -2.26 25.12
C LEU A 28 2.33 -2.38 26.63
N ILE A 29 3.16 -1.49 27.21
CA ILE A 29 3.42 -1.45 28.64
C ILE A 29 2.16 -1.00 29.38
N ALA A 30 1.49 0.04 28.88
CA ALA A 30 0.22 0.52 29.41
C ALA A 30 -0.89 -0.53 29.31
N PHE A 31 -0.99 -1.26 28.19
CA PHE A 31 -1.96 -2.37 28.10
C PHE A 31 -1.63 -3.51 29.04
N ALA A 32 -0.35 -3.87 29.17
CA ALA A 32 0.09 -4.93 30.05
C ALA A 32 -0.12 -4.61 31.54
N SER A 33 -0.10 -3.33 31.95
CA SER A 33 -0.31 -2.94 33.35
C SER A 33 -1.74 -3.23 33.85
N TYR A 34 -2.71 -3.34 32.93
CA TYR A 34 -4.09 -3.71 33.25
C TYR A 34 -4.33 -5.23 33.34
N ASN A 35 -3.33 -6.07 33.03
CA ASN A 35 -3.47 -7.53 33.11
C ASN A 35 -3.42 -8.04 34.55
N GLN A 36 -4.02 -9.23 34.78
CA GLN A 36 -3.88 -9.95 36.05
C GLN A 36 -2.43 -10.39 36.29
N TYR A 37 -2.01 -10.42 37.56
CA TYR A 37 -0.62 -10.71 37.95
C TYR A 37 -0.13 -12.10 37.47
N ASN A 38 -0.98 -13.13 37.49
CA ASN A 38 -0.58 -14.48 37.06
C ASN A 38 -0.75 -14.75 35.54
N ASN A 39 -1.03 -13.71 34.76
CA ASN A 39 -1.32 -13.86 33.34
C ASN A 39 -0.09 -14.38 32.57
N ASN A 40 -0.30 -15.31 31.64
CA ASN A 40 0.78 -15.88 30.84
C ASN A 40 1.19 -14.92 29.72
N PHE A 41 2.07 -13.98 30.05
CA PHE A 41 2.55 -12.96 29.11
C PHE A 41 3.40 -13.54 27.98
N GLU A 42 4.12 -14.65 28.22
CA GLU A 42 4.97 -15.31 27.22
C GLU A 42 4.13 -15.81 26.03
N LYS A 43 3.04 -16.54 26.31
CA LYS A 43 2.13 -17.01 25.26
C LYS A 43 1.49 -15.85 24.49
N GLN A 44 1.11 -14.77 25.18
CA GLN A 44 0.55 -13.59 24.53
C GLN A 44 1.56 -12.94 23.59
N ALA A 45 2.81 -12.78 24.01
CA ALA A 45 3.87 -12.21 23.18
C ALA A 45 4.13 -13.05 21.91
N ILE A 46 4.17 -14.38 22.04
CA ILE A 46 4.34 -15.29 20.89
C ILE A 46 3.16 -15.19 19.93
N VAL A 47 1.92 -15.18 20.43
CA VAL A 47 0.72 -15.08 19.59
C VAL A 47 0.68 -13.74 18.86
N VAL A 48 0.91 -12.62 19.56
CA VAL A 48 0.90 -11.28 18.97
C VAL A 48 1.96 -11.13 17.88
N SER A 49 3.19 -11.56 18.14
CA SER A 49 4.28 -11.49 17.15
C SER A 49 3.99 -12.35 15.92
N THR A 50 3.47 -13.56 16.10
CA THR A 50 3.12 -14.47 15.00
C THR A 50 1.97 -13.91 14.14
N VAL A 51 0.92 -13.39 14.78
CA VAL A 51 -0.23 -12.78 14.08
C VAL A 51 0.21 -11.52 13.32
N ASN A 52 1.06 -10.68 13.92
CA ASN A 52 1.61 -9.50 13.27
C ASN A 52 2.38 -9.87 11.99
N SER A 53 3.33 -10.80 12.08
CA SER A 53 4.11 -11.22 10.91
C SER A 53 3.25 -11.89 9.83
N SER A 54 2.28 -12.71 10.22
CA SER A 54 1.36 -13.37 9.28
C SER A 54 0.48 -12.36 8.54
N THR A 55 -0.02 -11.35 9.27
CA THR A 55 -0.83 -10.27 8.71
C THR A 55 -0.02 -9.44 7.72
N SER A 56 1.25 -9.14 8.03
CA SER A 56 2.15 -8.43 7.12
C SER A 56 2.41 -9.20 5.82
N ILE A 57 2.62 -10.52 5.89
CA ILE A 57 2.78 -11.36 4.69
C ILE A 57 1.50 -11.35 3.86
N PHE A 58 0.34 -11.53 4.50
CA PHE A 58 -0.95 -11.50 3.83
C PHE A 58 -1.22 -10.15 3.15
N ALA A 59 -0.97 -9.04 3.85
CA ALA A 59 -1.13 -7.70 3.31
C ALA A 59 -0.21 -7.46 2.09
N SER A 60 1.03 -7.94 2.13
CA SER A 60 1.94 -7.87 0.98
C SER A 60 1.41 -8.64 -0.23
N ILE A 61 0.89 -9.85 -0.05
CA ILE A 61 0.31 -10.64 -1.16
C ILE A 61 -0.85 -9.88 -1.80
N VAL A 62 -1.77 -9.34 -1.00
CA VAL A 62 -2.90 -8.54 -1.49
C VAL A 62 -2.41 -7.29 -2.24
N THR A 63 -1.42 -6.59 -1.68
CA THR A 63 -0.86 -5.36 -2.25
C THR A 63 -0.22 -5.61 -3.61
N PHE A 64 0.70 -6.58 -3.70
CA PHE A 64 1.38 -6.89 -4.96
C PHE A 64 0.42 -7.45 -6.03
N SER A 65 -0.67 -8.11 -5.63
CA SER A 65 -1.71 -8.55 -6.57
C SER A 65 -2.43 -7.36 -7.23
N ILE A 66 -2.80 -6.35 -6.44
CA ILE A 66 -3.42 -5.11 -6.96
C ILE A 66 -2.42 -4.32 -7.80
N TYR A 67 -1.16 -4.27 -7.37
CA TYR A 67 -0.09 -3.61 -8.10
C TYR A 67 0.11 -4.23 -9.49
N GLY A 68 0.20 -5.57 -9.55
CA GLY A 68 0.28 -6.31 -10.81
C GLY A 68 -0.94 -6.08 -11.71
N PHE A 69 -2.15 -6.10 -11.15
CA PHE A 69 -3.37 -5.79 -11.90
C PHE A 69 -3.31 -4.40 -12.55
N LYS A 70 -2.91 -3.37 -11.79
CA LYS A 70 -2.74 -2.01 -12.33
C LYS A 70 -1.72 -1.99 -13.46
N ALA A 71 -0.55 -2.58 -13.26
CA ALA A 71 0.52 -2.57 -14.26
C ALA A 71 0.11 -3.25 -15.56
N THR A 72 -0.52 -4.43 -15.48
CA THR A 72 -1.04 -5.13 -16.66
C THR A 72 -2.13 -4.33 -17.37
N PHE A 73 -3.07 -3.74 -16.62
CA PHE A 73 -4.14 -2.93 -17.19
C PHE A 73 -3.60 -1.68 -17.92
N ASN A 74 -2.60 -1.01 -17.35
CA ASN A 74 -1.95 0.14 -17.96
C ASN A 74 -1.17 -0.26 -19.23
N TYR A 75 -0.45 -1.37 -19.18
CA TYR A 75 0.29 -1.92 -20.30
C TYR A 75 -0.63 -2.27 -21.48
N GLU A 76 -1.72 -3.00 -21.24
CA GLU A 76 -2.71 -3.34 -22.27
C GLU A 76 -3.39 -2.09 -22.83
N SER A 77 -3.72 -1.13 -21.96
CA SER A 77 -4.31 0.16 -22.38
C SER A 77 -3.35 0.99 -23.25
N CYS A 78 -2.04 0.93 -22.99
CA CYS A 78 -1.00 1.54 -23.82
C CYS A 78 -0.94 0.87 -25.20
N LEU A 79 -0.90 -0.46 -25.23
CA LEU A 79 -0.87 -1.22 -26.48
C LEU A 79 -2.09 -0.97 -27.36
N GLU A 80 -3.29 -0.85 -26.78
CA GLU A 80 -4.49 -0.49 -27.55
C GLU A 80 -4.41 0.91 -28.16
N ARG A 81 -3.85 1.90 -27.44
CA ARG A 81 -3.63 3.25 -28.01
C ARG A 81 -2.65 3.20 -29.18
N VAL A 82 -1.56 2.45 -29.05
CA VAL A 82 -0.58 2.27 -30.13
C VAL A 82 -1.20 1.53 -31.31
N ARG A 83 -1.96 0.47 -31.07
CA ARG A 83 -2.69 -0.29 -32.09
C ARG A 83 -3.62 0.62 -32.88
N LEU A 84 -4.48 1.38 -32.21
CA LEU A 84 -5.39 2.33 -32.87
C LEU A 84 -4.66 3.42 -33.65
N LEU A 85 -3.53 3.90 -33.14
CA LEU A 85 -2.71 4.88 -33.84
C LEU A 85 -2.13 4.30 -35.14
N LEU A 86 -1.62 3.07 -35.12
CA LEU A 86 -1.09 2.39 -36.30
C LEU A 86 -2.18 2.10 -37.32
N LEU A 87 -3.33 1.56 -36.88
CA LEU A 87 -4.47 1.27 -37.76
C LEU A 87 -4.94 2.53 -38.50
N ASN A 88 -5.09 3.65 -37.79
CA ASN A 88 -5.53 4.92 -38.38
C ASN A 88 -4.47 5.59 -39.28
N THR A 89 -3.18 5.39 -38.99
CA THR A 89 -2.10 6.04 -39.75
C THR A 89 -1.79 5.32 -41.05
N PHE A 90 -1.87 3.98 -41.03
CA PHE A 90 -1.57 3.13 -42.18
C PHE A 90 -2.84 2.64 -42.91
N ASP A 91 -4.03 3.08 -42.50
CA ASP A 91 -5.33 2.71 -43.06
C ASP A 91 -5.52 1.19 -43.18
N LEU A 92 -5.17 0.49 -42.09
CA LEU A 92 -5.21 -0.97 -42.00
C LEU A 92 -6.57 -1.44 -41.46
N ALA A 93 -7.02 -2.63 -41.86
CA ALA A 93 -8.23 -3.23 -41.30
C ALA A 93 -8.05 -3.56 -39.81
N GLU A 94 -9.10 -3.35 -39.01
CA GLU A 94 -9.08 -3.42 -37.54
C GLU A 94 -8.57 -4.78 -37.01
N ASP A 95 -8.87 -5.85 -37.73
CA ASP A 95 -8.54 -7.24 -37.42
C ASP A 95 -7.12 -7.66 -37.85
N THR A 96 -6.36 -6.78 -38.51
CA THR A 96 -4.99 -7.07 -38.95
C THR A 96 -3.98 -7.08 -37.79
N ILE A 97 -4.15 -6.14 -36.85
CA ILE A 97 -3.28 -5.97 -35.68
C ILE A 97 -4.08 -6.37 -34.44
N SER A 98 -3.54 -7.28 -33.63
CA SER A 98 -4.05 -7.70 -32.32
C SER A 98 -3.02 -7.37 -31.23
N LEU A 99 -3.44 -7.21 -29.97
CA LEU A 99 -2.55 -6.90 -28.83
C LEU A 99 -1.28 -7.77 -28.77
N GLU A 100 -1.39 -9.05 -29.09
CA GLU A 100 -0.27 -10.01 -29.06
C GLU A 100 0.75 -9.76 -30.18
N ASN A 101 0.30 -9.28 -31.34
CA ASN A 101 1.15 -9.09 -32.51
C ASN A 101 1.57 -7.62 -32.74
N VAL A 102 1.09 -6.66 -31.94
CA VAL A 102 1.44 -5.23 -32.04
C VAL A 102 2.95 -5.03 -32.12
N ASN A 103 3.72 -5.65 -31.22
CA ASN A 103 5.18 -5.50 -31.17
C ASN A 103 5.87 -5.95 -32.46
N HIS A 104 5.34 -7.01 -33.09
CA HIS A 104 5.82 -7.48 -34.38
C HIS A 104 5.49 -6.48 -35.50
N TRP A 105 4.28 -5.95 -35.54
CA TRP A 105 3.85 -4.95 -36.53
C TRP A 105 4.59 -3.63 -36.41
N ILE A 106 4.94 -3.17 -35.19
CA ILE A 106 5.79 -2.00 -35.00
C ILE A 106 7.14 -2.19 -35.71
N ALA A 107 7.78 -3.35 -35.51
CA ALA A 107 9.05 -3.65 -36.15
C ALA A 107 8.94 -3.73 -37.68
N GLU A 108 7.87 -4.35 -38.19
CA GLU A 108 7.66 -4.47 -39.64
C GLU A 108 7.36 -3.11 -40.29
N LEU A 109 6.46 -2.31 -39.71
CA LEU A 109 6.07 -1.00 -40.23
C LEU A 109 7.22 0.01 -40.20
N ASN A 110 8.09 -0.06 -39.19
CA ASN A 110 9.32 0.73 -39.14
C ASN A 110 10.25 0.40 -40.33
N ARG A 111 10.28 -0.86 -40.77
CA ARG A 111 11.11 -1.33 -41.88
C ARG A 111 10.49 -1.06 -43.26
N THR A 112 9.17 -1.22 -43.42
CA THR A 112 8.49 -1.07 -44.72
C THR A 112 8.13 0.38 -45.05
N HIS A 113 7.75 1.19 -44.06
CA HIS A 113 7.24 2.55 -44.26
C HIS A 113 7.95 3.56 -43.35
N THR A 114 9.27 3.66 -43.47
CA THR A 114 10.13 4.44 -42.58
C THR A 114 9.80 5.94 -42.53
N GLU A 115 9.43 6.58 -43.64
CA GLU A 115 9.09 8.01 -43.65
C GLU A 115 7.78 8.33 -42.92
N GLN A 116 6.73 7.51 -43.14
CA GLN A 116 5.46 7.65 -42.43
C GLN A 116 5.60 7.27 -40.96
N PHE A 117 6.38 6.24 -40.65
CA PHE A 117 6.68 5.84 -39.27
C PHE A 117 7.48 6.93 -38.52
N ALA A 118 8.41 7.62 -39.18
CA ALA A 118 9.14 8.73 -38.58
C ALA A 118 8.22 9.88 -38.11
N SER A 119 7.08 10.09 -38.80
CA SER A 119 6.07 11.08 -38.38
C SER A 119 5.33 10.72 -37.08
N LEU A 120 5.37 9.44 -36.69
CA LEU A 120 4.75 8.92 -35.47
C LEU A 120 5.65 9.02 -34.24
N GLY A 121 6.95 9.32 -34.39
CA GLY A 121 7.92 9.22 -33.29
C GLY A 121 7.56 10.04 -32.03
N GLY A 122 6.89 11.19 -32.17
CA GLY A 122 6.43 12.00 -31.03
C GLY A 122 5.08 11.58 -30.43
N ARG A 123 4.36 10.66 -31.08
CA ARG A 123 3.03 10.16 -30.67
C ARG A 123 3.05 8.69 -30.26
N LEU A 124 4.14 7.99 -30.55
CA LEU A 124 4.34 6.59 -30.22
C LEU A 124 4.81 6.49 -28.76
N GLU A 125 3.92 5.99 -27.91
CA GLU A 125 4.22 5.69 -26.50
C GLU A 125 4.97 4.34 -26.42
N THR A 126 6.03 4.28 -25.61
CA THR A 126 6.75 3.03 -25.35
C THR A 126 6.04 2.25 -24.24
N CYS A 127 5.33 1.19 -24.60
CA CYS A 127 4.64 0.33 -23.65
C CYS A 127 5.63 -0.70 -23.08
N ASP A 128 6.02 -0.55 -21.82
CA ASP A 128 6.88 -1.49 -21.11
C ASP A 128 6.27 -1.88 -19.76
N LEU A 129 6.11 -3.19 -19.55
CA LEU A 129 5.51 -3.73 -18.34
C LEU A 129 6.48 -3.62 -17.15
N GLU A 130 7.78 -3.81 -17.37
CA GLU A 130 8.78 -3.76 -16.29
C GLU A 130 8.90 -2.33 -15.77
N ALA A 131 8.88 -1.34 -16.66
CA ALA A 131 8.77 0.07 -16.29
C ALA A 131 7.54 0.37 -15.42
N GLU A 132 6.37 -0.18 -15.73
CA GLU A 132 5.17 0.00 -14.88
C GLU A 132 5.32 -0.66 -13.50
N LEU A 133 5.96 -1.83 -13.42
CA LEU A 133 6.23 -2.50 -12.13
C LEU A 133 7.26 -1.73 -11.29
N ASP A 134 8.26 -1.12 -11.91
CA ASP A 134 9.32 -0.37 -11.23
C ASP A 134 8.87 1.00 -10.71
N THR A 135 7.70 1.51 -11.15
CA THR A 135 7.12 2.77 -10.65
C THR A 135 6.49 2.67 -9.25
N ALA A 136 6.82 1.62 -8.48
CA ALA A 136 6.28 1.35 -7.16
C ALA A 136 6.34 2.59 -6.25
N VAL A 137 5.16 3.15 -5.95
CA VAL A 137 5.04 4.32 -5.08
C VAL A 137 5.08 3.86 -3.62
N GLU A 138 5.96 4.46 -2.81
CA GLU A 138 6.04 4.20 -1.38
C GLU A 138 5.12 5.13 -0.57
N GLY A 139 4.73 4.70 0.63
CA GLY A 139 4.02 5.53 1.60
C GLY A 139 2.56 5.79 1.23
N THR A 140 2.11 7.03 1.38
CA THR A 140 0.69 7.41 1.20
C THR A 140 0.23 7.34 -0.25
N GLY A 141 1.15 7.52 -1.21
CA GLY A 141 0.83 7.43 -2.63
C GLY A 141 0.38 6.03 -3.04
N LEU A 142 0.90 4.98 -2.41
CA LEU A 142 0.41 3.62 -2.60
C LEU A 142 -1.09 3.53 -2.31
N ALA A 143 -1.51 4.02 -1.14
CA ALA A 143 -2.90 3.89 -0.70
C ALA A 143 -3.87 4.82 -1.46
N PHE A 144 -3.46 6.04 -1.77
CA PHE A 144 -4.39 7.05 -2.31
C PHE A 144 -4.32 7.21 -3.83
N ILE A 145 -3.23 6.81 -4.49
CA ILE A 145 -3.06 6.91 -5.95
C ILE A 145 -3.21 5.53 -6.58
N VAL A 146 -2.34 4.59 -6.20
CA VAL A 146 -2.27 3.28 -6.86
C VAL A 146 -3.55 2.47 -6.62
N TYR A 147 -4.00 2.35 -5.37
CA TYR A 147 -5.21 1.61 -5.05
C TYR A 147 -6.47 2.25 -5.64
N SER A 148 -6.59 3.57 -5.61
CA SER A 148 -7.77 4.26 -6.14
C SER A 148 -7.88 4.12 -7.67
N GLU A 149 -6.74 4.20 -8.36
CA GLU A 149 -6.63 3.98 -9.80
C GLU A 149 -6.99 2.52 -10.16
N ALA A 150 -6.46 1.55 -9.42
CA ALA A 150 -6.81 0.15 -9.63
C ALA A 150 -8.30 -0.14 -9.39
N ILE A 151 -8.86 0.35 -8.27
CA ILE A 151 -10.27 0.15 -7.90
C ILE A 151 -11.22 0.76 -8.94
N LYS A 152 -10.87 1.90 -9.54
CA LYS A 152 -11.67 2.53 -10.59
C LYS A 152 -11.90 1.61 -11.79
N ASN A 153 -10.92 0.76 -12.10
CA ASN A 153 -10.96 -0.15 -13.26
C ASN A 153 -11.57 -1.52 -12.92
N MET A 154 -12.00 -1.75 -11.67
CA MET A 154 -12.68 -2.98 -11.26
C MET A 154 -14.21 -2.88 -11.45
N PRO A 155 -14.90 -4.00 -11.71
CA PRO A 155 -16.36 -4.01 -11.71
C PRO A 155 -16.90 -3.64 -10.32
N VAL A 156 -17.98 -2.87 -10.28
CA VAL A 156 -18.61 -2.39 -9.02
C VAL A 156 -17.64 -1.54 -8.17
N SER A 157 -16.86 -0.67 -8.82
CA SER A 157 -15.81 0.16 -8.19
C SER A 157 -16.25 0.93 -6.93
N GLN A 158 -17.51 1.38 -6.87
CA GLN A 158 -18.07 2.08 -5.72
C GLN A 158 -18.05 1.24 -4.43
N LEU A 159 -18.37 -0.06 -4.52
CA LEU A 159 -18.37 -0.96 -3.36
C LEU A 159 -16.96 -1.16 -2.83
N TRP A 160 -16.01 -1.46 -3.73
CA TRP A 160 -14.61 -1.70 -3.38
C TRP A 160 -13.95 -0.47 -2.77
N SER A 161 -14.24 0.72 -3.29
CA SER A 161 -13.75 1.98 -2.74
C SER A 161 -14.20 2.17 -1.29
N VAL A 162 -15.49 1.99 -0.99
CA VAL A 162 -16.02 2.11 0.38
C VAL A 162 -15.38 1.09 1.31
N LEU A 163 -15.29 -0.18 0.91
CA LEU A 163 -14.67 -1.23 1.72
C LEU A 163 -13.19 -0.93 2.01
N TYR A 164 -12.45 -0.47 1.01
CA TYR A 164 -11.04 -0.14 1.13
C TYR A 164 -10.79 1.04 2.09
N PHE A 165 -11.55 2.13 1.93
CA PHE A 165 -11.38 3.29 2.81
C PHE A 165 -11.89 3.05 4.23
N ILE A 166 -12.95 2.25 4.42
CA ILE A 166 -13.37 1.81 5.76
C ILE A 166 -12.28 0.94 6.39
N MET A 167 -11.67 0.02 5.65
CA MET A 167 -10.56 -0.77 6.15
C MET A 167 -9.40 0.13 6.60
N LEU A 168 -8.96 1.10 5.77
CA LEU A 168 -7.91 2.05 6.13
C LEU A 168 -8.27 2.85 7.39
N LEU A 169 -9.52 3.31 7.49
CA LEU A 169 -10.02 4.02 8.67
C LEU A 169 -9.90 3.16 9.92
N LEU A 170 -10.37 1.90 9.87
CA LEU A 170 -10.34 0.98 11.01
C LEU A 170 -8.91 0.66 11.44
N LEU A 171 -7.99 0.43 10.49
CA LEU A 171 -6.58 0.23 10.77
C LEU A 171 -5.94 1.47 11.43
N GLY A 172 -6.27 2.67 10.92
CA GLY A 172 -5.82 3.93 11.51
C GLY A 172 -6.35 4.14 12.93
N MET A 173 -7.65 3.92 13.14
CA MET A 173 -8.29 4.05 14.45
C MET A 173 -7.69 3.09 15.49
N GLY A 174 -7.47 1.82 15.13
CA GLY A 174 -6.88 0.83 16.03
C GLY A 174 -5.50 1.25 16.54
N SER A 175 -4.64 1.73 15.64
CA SER A 175 -3.31 2.23 15.99
C SER A 175 -3.37 3.50 16.86
N MET A 176 -4.28 4.43 16.54
CA MET A 176 -4.42 5.68 17.30
C MET A 176 -4.88 5.45 18.73
N LEU A 177 -5.76 4.47 18.99
CA LEU A 177 -6.17 4.11 20.35
C LEU A 177 -4.97 3.68 21.21
N GLY A 178 -4.07 2.86 20.66
CA GLY A 178 -2.84 2.45 21.35
C GLY A 178 -1.93 3.62 21.69
N ASN A 179 -1.73 4.53 20.74
CA ASN A 179 -0.90 5.73 20.93
C ASN A 179 -1.48 6.69 21.96
N VAL A 180 -2.81 6.90 21.95
CA VAL A 180 -3.48 7.75 22.93
C VAL A 180 -3.32 7.18 24.33
N ILE A 181 -3.50 5.86 24.52
CA ILE A 181 -3.31 5.20 25.81
C ILE A 181 -1.86 5.31 26.29
N ALA A 182 -0.90 5.18 25.39
CA ALA A 182 0.52 5.33 25.70
C ALA A 182 0.88 6.73 26.24
N VAL A 183 0.16 7.77 25.81
CA VAL A 183 0.37 9.15 26.27
C VAL A 183 -0.44 9.46 27.53
N ILE A 184 -1.70 9.01 27.59
CA ILE A 184 -2.60 9.31 28.72
C ILE A 184 -2.13 8.59 29.98
N THR A 185 -1.69 7.33 29.90
CA THR A 185 -1.35 6.52 31.09
C THR A 185 -0.21 7.15 31.90
N PRO A 186 0.94 7.53 31.31
CA PRO A 186 1.99 8.23 32.05
C PRO A 186 1.55 9.59 32.58
N LEU A 187 0.70 10.32 31.84
CA LEU A 187 0.18 11.62 32.29
C LEU A 187 -0.76 11.50 33.49
N SER A 188 -1.61 10.47 33.53
CA SER A 188 -2.50 10.21 34.66
C SER A 188 -1.74 9.76 35.91
N ASP A 189 -0.58 9.13 35.73
CA ASP A 189 0.27 8.66 36.84
C ASP A 189 1.12 9.79 37.46
N LEU A 190 1.23 10.95 36.80
CA LEU A 190 1.90 12.13 37.36
C LEU A 190 1.08 12.68 38.55
N LYS A 191 1.70 12.72 39.73
CA LYS A 191 1.07 13.13 41.00
C LYS A 191 0.31 14.46 40.94
N PHE A 192 0.80 15.43 40.16
CA PHE A 192 0.14 16.73 39.97
C PHE A 192 -1.22 16.62 39.26
N ILE A 193 -1.26 15.84 38.18
CA ILE A 193 -2.47 15.63 37.37
C ILE A 193 -3.42 14.65 38.07
N SER A 194 -2.88 13.59 38.66
CA SER A 194 -3.64 12.63 39.48
C SER A 194 -4.41 13.32 40.60
N HIS A 195 -3.77 14.25 41.31
CA HIS A 195 -4.42 15.02 42.38
C HIS A 195 -5.52 15.95 41.83
N TYR A 196 -5.27 16.64 40.71
CA TYR A 196 -6.28 17.51 40.07
C TYR A 196 -7.49 16.74 39.53
N MET A 197 -7.28 15.58 38.88
CA MET A 197 -8.37 14.74 38.38
C MET A 197 -9.18 14.08 39.50
N SER A 198 -8.51 13.54 40.53
CA SER A 198 -9.16 12.96 41.71
C SER A 198 -9.99 13.99 42.47
N THR A 199 -9.52 15.24 42.57
CA THR A 199 -10.29 16.33 43.21
C THR A 199 -11.55 16.70 42.40
N LYS A 200 -11.53 16.56 41.07
CA LYS A 200 -12.71 16.81 40.22
C LYS A 200 -13.75 15.68 40.26
N THR A 201 -13.33 14.41 40.27
CA THR A 201 -14.26 13.28 40.39
C THR A 201 -14.91 13.22 41.77
N LEU A 202 -14.16 13.51 42.84
CA LEU A 202 -14.70 13.60 44.20
C LEU A 202 -15.63 14.79 44.44
N ASN A 203 -15.47 15.89 43.70
CA ASN A 203 -16.35 17.06 43.77
C ASN A 203 -17.55 16.99 42.80
N GLY A 204 -17.51 16.11 41.78
CA GLY A 204 -18.61 15.90 40.83
C GLY A 204 -19.68 14.89 41.29
N GLU A 205 -19.44 14.13 42.35
CA GLU A 205 -20.45 13.29 43.03
C GLU A 205 -21.17 14.04 44.16
N ARG A 206 -20.95 15.35 44.31
CA ARG A 206 -21.53 16.18 45.37
C ARG A 206 -22.33 17.37 44.81
N GLU A 207 -23.10 17.12 43.74
CA GLU A 207 -24.26 17.93 43.32
C GLU A 207 -25.47 17.04 43.06
#